data_AF-M0EMF1-F1
#
_entry.id   AF-M0EMF1-F1
#
_cell.length_a   1.000
_cell.length_b   1.000
_cell.length_c   1.000
_cell.angle_alpha   90.00
_cell.angle_beta   90.00
_cell.angle_gamma   90.00
#
_symmetry.space_group_name_H-M   'P 1'
#
loop_
_entity.id
_entity.type
_entity.pdbx_description
1 polymer ?
#
loop_
_entity_poly.entity_id
_entity_poly.type
_entity_poly.pdbx_seq_one_letter_code
_entity_poly.pdbx_strand_id
1 'polypeptide(L)'
;MSSSAESESTTVEELLEKQGVGQKNDYEGTAYQGSESAIAAIKTYVSEHVVDERIVSSGSIAATADDVRTQEIGKTLGAHLRGDTPEDFLTDVEVSKWRDTSPVKWVFKRRAGEATQRRSQKLQKPSLVREISAATDAGGDRYEMVERGGARWETAITTVDWMRDVLAAVCERVGHEPTAVQEAEEADRREWIDELTQAATTDVLERALDIDAPGARDDWNKETLRAIYEVVVEGRDPSEVSP
;
A
#
# COMPACT_ATOMS: atom_id res chain seq x y z
N MET A 1 -47.06 40.63 7.88
CA MET A 1 -46.69 39.21 7.69
C MET A 1 -45.80 39.19 6.44
N SER A 2 -44.48 39.40 6.55
CA SER A 2 -43.44 38.38 6.87
C SER A 2 -43.73 37.08 6.11
N SER A 3 -42.91 36.61 5.17
CA SER A 3 -41.47 36.40 5.26
C SER A 3 -40.85 36.40 3.86
N SER A 4 -39.78 37.17 3.65
CA SER A 4 -38.84 36.96 2.53
C SER A 4 -37.72 36.08 3.06
N ALA A 5 -37.56 34.90 2.48
CA ALA A 5 -36.43 34.03 2.73
C ALA A 5 -35.18 34.69 2.12
N GLU A 6 -34.38 35.34 2.97
CA GLU A 6 -33.03 35.73 2.63
C GLU A 6 -32.24 34.46 2.34
N SER A 7 -31.80 34.33 1.09
CA SER A 7 -30.80 33.36 0.68
C SER A 7 -29.46 33.92 1.13
N GLU A 8 -28.91 33.36 2.21
CA GLU A 8 -27.55 33.63 2.66
C GLU A 8 -26.59 33.21 1.55
N SER A 9 -26.16 34.20 0.75
CA SER A 9 -25.11 34.03 -0.24
C SER A 9 -23.79 33.91 0.50
N THR A 10 -23.30 32.68 0.67
CA THR A 10 -21.96 32.43 1.21
C THR A 10 -20.95 33.18 0.33
N THR A 11 -20.25 34.15 0.91
CA THR A 11 -19.31 34.99 0.17
C THR A 11 -18.06 34.18 -0.20
N VAL A 12 -17.35 34.62 -1.24
CA VAL A 12 -16.08 34.01 -1.65
C VAL A 12 -15.07 34.06 -0.50
N GLU A 13 -15.14 35.07 0.38
CA GLU A 13 -14.35 35.12 1.61
C GLU A 13 -14.70 34.00 2.60
N GLU A 14 -15.97 33.68 2.83
CA GLU A 14 -16.37 32.56 3.71
C GLU A 14 -15.95 31.19 3.14
N LEU A 15 -15.94 31.04 1.81
CA LEU A 15 -15.41 29.85 1.15
C LEU A 15 -13.89 29.73 1.30
N LEU A 16 -13.16 30.84 1.22
CA LEU A 16 -11.70 30.88 1.42
C LEU A 16 -11.30 30.65 2.88
N GLU A 17 -12.12 31.12 3.82
CA GLU A 17 -11.93 30.89 5.26
C GLU A 17 -12.24 29.44 5.66
N LYS A 18 -13.29 28.83 5.08
CA LYS A 18 -13.54 27.38 5.18
C LYS A 18 -12.44 26.52 4.54
N GLN A 19 -11.74 27.06 3.53
CA GLN A 19 -10.62 26.40 2.84
C GLN A 19 -9.26 26.67 3.52
N GLY A 20 -9.23 27.44 4.62
CA GLY A 20 -8.01 27.71 5.39
C GLY A 20 -6.98 28.57 4.66
N VAL A 21 -7.39 29.36 3.66
CA VAL A 21 -6.49 30.24 2.91
C VAL A 21 -6.29 31.53 3.70
N GLY A 22 -5.24 31.57 4.53
CA GLY A 22 -4.86 32.79 5.28
C GLY A 22 -4.63 32.58 6.77
N GLN A 23 -4.81 31.37 7.31
CA GLN A 23 -4.35 31.08 8.68
C GLN A 23 -2.82 31.21 8.72
N LYS A 24 -2.33 32.07 9.60
CA LYS A 24 -0.93 32.05 10.04
C LYS A 24 -0.58 30.60 10.34
N ASN A 25 0.53 30.16 9.78
CA ASN A 25 1.07 28.82 9.89
C ASN A 25 1.14 28.33 11.35
N ASP A 26 0.05 27.71 11.84
CA ASP A 26 -0.07 27.06 13.15
C ASP A 26 0.75 25.74 13.21
N TYR A 27 1.99 25.77 12.71
CA TYR A 27 2.97 24.71 12.97
C TYR A 27 3.53 24.81 14.41
N GLU A 28 3.16 25.84 15.18
CA GLU A 28 3.64 26.15 16.55
C GLU A 28 2.69 25.69 17.67
N GLY A 29 1.86 24.67 17.42
CA GLY A 29 1.11 24.00 18.50
C GLY A 29 2.01 23.04 19.27
N THR A 30 2.35 23.36 20.52
CA THR A 30 3.30 22.63 21.40
C THR A 30 2.83 21.26 21.90
N ALA A 31 1.73 20.70 21.37
CA ALA A 31 1.12 19.47 21.89
C ALA A 31 0.68 18.46 20.80
N TYR A 32 0.93 18.73 19.52
CA TYR A 32 0.51 17.82 18.46
C TYR A 32 1.62 16.81 18.12
N GLN A 33 1.37 15.53 18.39
CA GLN A 33 2.30 14.41 18.17
C GLN A 33 2.02 13.61 16.89
N GLY A 34 0.97 13.97 16.13
CA GLY A 34 0.45 13.20 15.00
C GLY A 34 -0.81 12.41 15.37
N SER A 35 -1.73 12.26 14.42
CA SER A 35 -2.83 11.29 14.54
C SER A 35 -2.34 9.89 14.16
N GLU A 36 -2.94 8.85 14.74
CA GLU A 36 -2.63 7.45 14.38
C GLU A 36 -2.78 7.21 12.88
N SER A 37 -3.83 7.75 12.26
CA SER A 37 -4.07 7.67 10.81
C SER A 37 -2.95 8.33 9.99
N ALA A 38 -2.46 9.49 10.41
CA ALA A 38 -1.36 10.17 9.73
C ALA A 38 -0.03 9.44 9.92
N ILE A 39 0.24 8.93 11.13
CA ILE A 39 1.42 8.13 11.42
C ILE A 39 1.44 6.87 10.56
N ALA A 40 0.33 6.14 10.51
CA ALA A 40 0.17 4.94 9.69
C ALA A 40 0.36 5.26 8.20
N ALA A 41 -0.34 6.28 7.69
CA ALA A 41 -0.23 6.70 6.29
C ALA A 41 1.21 7.09 5.89
N ILE A 42 1.92 7.80 6.76
CA ILE A 42 3.32 8.18 6.51
C ILE A 42 4.24 6.95 6.55
N LYS A 43 4.10 6.06 7.55
CA LYS A 43 4.89 4.82 7.64
C LYS A 43 4.70 3.95 6.39
N THR A 44 3.45 3.73 5.97
CA THR A 44 3.11 3.01 4.74
C THR A 44 3.68 3.70 3.51
N TYR A 45 3.55 5.02 3.40
CA TYR A 45 4.13 5.75 2.28
C TYR A 45 5.66 5.60 2.20
N VAL A 46 6.34 5.72 3.33
CA VAL A 46 7.80 5.63 3.41
C VAL A 46 8.28 4.22 3.07
N SER A 47 7.62 3.19 3.59
CA SER A 47 7.97 1.80 3.26
C SER A 47 7.75 1.47 1.79
N GLU A 48 6.71 2.04 1.17
CA GLU A 48 6.34 1.73 -0.22
C GLU A 48 7.01 2.58 -1.30
N HIS A 49 7.40 3.81 -0.98
CA HIS A 49 7.81 4.79 -2.00
C HIS A 49 9.21 5.37 -1.81
N VAL A 50 9.82 5.25 -0.62
CA VAL A 50 11.14 5.83 -0.33
C VAL A 50 12.22 4.75 -0.43
N VAL A 51 12.88 4.71 -1.60
CA VAL A 51 13.94 3.73 -1.90
C VAL A 51 15.31 4.20 -1.41
N ASP A 52 15.76 5.39 -1.83
CA ASP A 52 17.02 6.00 -1.38
C ASP A 52 16.72 7.42 -0.88
N GLU A 53 16.12 8.23 -1.75
CA GLU A 53 15.64 9.56 -1.45
C GLU A 53 14.32 9.80 -2.18
N ARG A 54 13.39 10.49 -1.53
CA ARG A 54 12.15 10.94 -2.18
C ARG A 54 11.70 12.29 -1.68
N ILE A 55 11.22 13.09 -2.62
CA ILE A 55 10.65 14.40 -2.34
C ILE A 55 9.19 14.39 -2.71
N VAL A 56 8.36 14.71 -1.73
CA VAL A 56 6.92 14.53 -1.83
C VAL A 56 6.18 15.63 -1.08
N SER A 57 4.97 15.94 -1.53
CA SER A 57 4.05 16.83 -0.83
C SER A 57 3.16 16.04 0.15
N SER A 58 2.68 16.68 1.21
CA SER A 58 1.68 16.07 2.10
C SER A 58 0.43 15.58 1.35
N GLY A 59 0.01 16.28 0.29
CA GLY A 59 -1.16 15.89 -0.49
C GLY A 59 -0.94 14.60 -1.28
N SER A 60 0.27 14.39 -1.79
CA SER A 60 0.64 13.15 -2.47
C SER A 60 0.72 11.95 -1.54
N ILE A 61 1.07 12.17 -0.26
CA ILE A 61 1.01 11.11 0.77
C ILE A 61 -0.44 10.83 1.16
N ALA A 62 -1.24 11.87 1.38
CA ALA A 62 -2.65 11.71 1.72
C ALA A 62 -3.44 10.97 0.61
N ALA A 63 -3.04 11.12 -0.66
CA ALA A 63 -3.66 10.43 -1.78
C ALA A 63 -3.41 8.91 -1.81
N THR A 64 -2.46 8.38 -1.01
CA THR A 64 -2.17 6.94 -0.94
C THR A 64 -2.82 6.25 0.27
N ALA A 65 -3.55 6.97 1.10
CA ALA A 65 -4.20 6.44 2.29
C ALA A 65 -5.69 6.77 2.28
N ASP A 66 -6.49 5.87 2.85
CA ASP A 66 -7.91 6.11 3.07
C ASP A 66 -8.10 7.03 4.28
N ASP A 67 -8.89 8.09 4.09
CA ASP A 67 -9.36 8.99 5.16
C ASP A 67 -8.26 9.65 6.02
N VAL A 68 -7.26 10.27 5.38
CA VAL A 68 -6.31 11.16 6.07
C VAL A 68 -6.26 12.54 5.43
N ARG A 69 -6.32 13.60 6.25
CA ARG A 69 -6.26 14.96 5.71
C ARG A 69 -4.82 15.34 5.38
N THR A 70 -4.64 16.04 4.26
CA THR A 70 -3.32 16.59 3.86
C THR A 70 -2.67 17.42 4.98
N GLN A 71 -3.47 18.17 5.75
CA GLN A 71 -2.98 18.95 6.87
C GLN A 71 -2.44 18.08 8.02
N GLU A 72 -3.02 16.91 8.27
CA GLU A 72 -2.58 15.99 9.34
C GLU A 72 -1.22 15.38 9.01
N ILE A 73 -1.00 15.01 7.74
CA ILE A 73 0.31 14.57 7.27
C ILE A 73 1.36 15.68 7.50
N GLY A 74 1.04 16.92 7.10
CA GLY A 74 1.94 18.06 7.26
C GLY A 74 2.24 18.37 8.74
N LYS A 75 1.23 18.33 9.62
CA LYS A 75 1.41 18.55 11.05
C LYS A 75 2.23 17.44 11.70
N THR A 76 2.03 16.18 11.30
CA THR A 76 2.73 15.01 11.85
C THR A 76 4.21 15.04 11.48
N LEU A 77 4.54 15.34 10.22
CA LEU A 77 5.94 15.52 9.81
C LEU A 77 6.58 16.75 10.47
N GLY A 78 5.81 17.81 10.70
CA GLY A 78 6.26 18.96 11.49
C GLY A 78 6.57 18.61 12.95
N ALA A 79 5.72 17.78 13.58
CA ALA A 79 5.91 17.26 14.94
C ALA A 79 7.16 16.38 15.04
N HIS A 80 7.38 15.52 14.04
CA HIS A 80 8.58 14.68 13.98
C HIS A 80 9.87 15.50 13.96
N LEU A 81 9.92 16.57 13.16
CA LEU A 81 11.09 17.46 13.12
C LEU A 81 11.36 18.18 14.45
N ARG A 82 10.36 18.27 15.34
CA ARG A 82 10.52 18.81 16.70
C ARG A 82 10.86 17.74 17.74
N GLY A 83 10.81 16.46 17.38
CA GLY A 83 10.95 15.35 18.32
C GLY A 83 9.68 15.06 19.13
N ASP A 84 8.51 15.52 18.68
CA ASP A 84 7.25 15.36 19.40
C ASP A 84 6.51 14.06 19.04
N THR A 85 7.06 13.22 18.14
CA THR A 85 6.48 11.93 17.73
C THR A 85 7.05 10.77 18.55
N PRO A 86 6.40 9.59 18.57
CA PRO A 86 6.96 8.37 19.17
C PRO A 86 8.38 8.05 18.70
N GLU A 87 9.21 7.47 19.56
CA GLU A 87 10.63 7.17 19.28
C GLU A 87 10.81 6.17 18.13
N ASP A 88 9.83 5.30 17.88
CA ASP A 88 9.81 4.32 16.79
C ASP A 88 9.31 4.89 15.45
N PHE A 89 8.93 6.17 15.41
CA PHE A 89 8.41 6.81 14.20
C PHE A 89 9.57 7.22 13.27
N LEU A 90 9.58 6.65 12.05
CA LEU A 90 10.53 6.97 10.97
C LEU A 90 12.00 6.81 11.36
N THR A 91 12.32 5.76 12.12
CA THR A 91 13.70 5.45 12.52
C THR A 91 14.59 5.10 11.33
N ASP A 92 13.97 4.62 10.24
CA ASP A 92 14.59 4.09 9.03
C ASP A 92 14.90 5.15 7.96
N VAL A 93 14.45 6.39 8.17
CA VAL A 93 14.65 7.51 7.26
C VAL A 93 14.98 8.80 8.00
N GLU A 94 15.84 9.61 7.42
CA GLU A 94 15.99 11.01 7.76
C GLU A 94 14.89 11.81 7.06
N VAL A 95 14.12 12.55 7.85
CA VAL A 95 13.10 13.48 7.34
C VAL A 95 13.63 14.89 7.41
N SER A 96 13.47 15.65 6.32
CA SER A 96 13.75 17.08 6.30
C SER A 96 12.77 17.82 5.38
N LYS A 97 12.82 19.15 5.39
CA LYS A 97 12.10 19.97 4.42
C LYS A 97 12.98 20.25 3.22
N TRP A 98 12.45 20.10 2.01
CA TRP A 98 13.18 20.46 0.78
C TRP A 98 13.40 21.97 0.71
N ARG A 99 12.33 22.74 0.91
CA ARG A 99 12.30 24.21 0.99
C ARG A 99 11.10 24.65 1.84
N ASP A 100 11.23 25.77 2.55
CA ASP A 100 10.12 26.41 3.30
C ASP A 100 9.18 27.24 2.40
N THR A 101 8.97 26.80 1.15
CA THR A 101 8.00 27.40 0.22
C THR A 101 6.68 26.64 0.29
N SER A 102 5.55 27.35 0.22
CA SER A 102 4.24 26.72 0.14
C SER A 102 3.96 26.17 -1.27
N PRO A 103 3.47 24.93 -1.45
CA PRO A 103 3.25 23.92 -0.42
C PRO A 103 4.55 23.28 0.06
N VAL A 104 4.65 23.00 1.36
CA VAL A 104 5.82 22.35 1.98
C VAL A 104 6.06 20.99 1.32
N LYS A 105 7.30 20.77 0.89
CA LYS A 105 7.77 19.48 0.38
C LYS A 105 8.71 18.84 1.38
N TRP A 106 8.49 17.57 1.63
CA TRP A 106 9.25 16.74 2.55
C TRP A 106 10.26 15.92 1.77
N VAL A 107 11.47 15.83 2.31
CA VAL A 107 12.52 14.95 1.82
C VAL A 107 12.61 13.80 2.81
N PHE A 108 12.48 12.59 2.30
CA PHE A 108 12.77 11.37 3.02
C PHE A 108 14.05 10.79 2.43
N LYS A 109 15.04 10.51 3.27
CA LYS A 109 16.29 9.89 2.86
C LYS A 109 16.57 8.68 3.74
N ARG A 110 16.77 7.51 3.16
CA ARG A 110 17.11 6.30 3.93
C ARG A 110 18.44 6.49 4.64
N ARG A 111 18.51 6.08 5.91
CA ARG A 111 19.78 6.06 6.66
C ARG A 111 20.69 4.98 6.06
N ALA A 112 21.95 5.32 5.85
CA ALA A 112 22.91 4.40 5.25
C ALA A 112 23.14 3.19 6.17
N GLY A 113 22.88 1.98 5.64
CA GLY A 113 23.05 0.72 6.37
C GLY A 113 21.74 0.02 6.75
N GLU A 114 20.58 0.68 6.61
CA GLU A 114 19.28 0.06 6.89
C GLU A 114 18.65 -0.48 5.61
N ALA A 115 18.65 -1.81 5.52
CA ALA A 115 18.01 -2.70 4.55
C ALA A 115 18.07 -2.26 3.08
N THR A 116 18.92 -2.93 2.29
CA THR A 116 18.73 -2.98 0.83
C THR A 116 17.31 -3.47 0.55
N GLN A 117 16.40 -2.56 0.21
CA GLN A 117 15.01 -2.91 -0.07
C GLN A 117 14.98 -3.99 -1.15
N ARG A 118 14.27 -5.08 -0.86
CA ARG A 118 14.10 -6.19 -1.81
C ARG A 118 13.39 -5.69 -3.06
N ARG A 119 13.62 -6.33 -4.21
CA ARG A 119 13.02 -5.89 -5.48
C ARG A 119 11.49 -5.82 -5.39
N SER A 120 10.86 -6.81 -4.77
CA SER A 120 9.42 -6.86 -4.49
C SER A 120 8.89 -5.60 -3.78
N GLN A 121 9.68 -5.02 -2.88
CA GLN A 121 9.28 -3.84 -2.10
C GLN A 121 9.22 -2.59 -2.97
N LYS A 122 10.04 -2.52 -4.01
CA LYS A 122 10.12 -1.40 -4.97
C LYS A 122 9.04 -1.47 -6.05
N LEU A 123 8.47 -2.66 -6.30
CA LEU A 123 7.48 -2.87 -7.35
C LEU A 123 6.08 -2.44 -6.91
N GLN A 124 5.33 -1.84 -7.83
CA GLN A 124 3.90 -1.58 -7.66
C GLN A 124 3.09 -2.84 -8.03
N LYS A 125 1.83 -2.92 -7.56
CA LYS A 125 0.96 -4.09 -7.81
C LYS A 125 0.95 -4.54 -9.28
N PRO A 126 0.79 -3.66 -10.29
CA PRO A 126 0.85 -4.10 -11.69
C PRO A 126 2.17 -4.73 -12.11
N SER A 127 3.30 -4.20 -11.62
CA SER A 127 4.62 -4.77 -11.91
C SER A 127 4.83 -6.11 -11.19
N LEU A 128 4.33 -6.25 -9.95
CA LEU A 128 4.34 -7.54 -9.25
C LEU A 128 3.56 -8.59 -10.04
N VAL A 129 2.33 -8.26 -10.48
CA VAL A 129 1.51 -9.17 -11.28
C VAL A 129 2.24 -9.57 -12.56
N ARG A 130 2.84 -8.63 -13.31
CA ARG A 130 3.61 -8.96 -14.53
C ARG A 130 4.76 -9.94 -14.29
N GLU A 131 5.57 -9.65 -13.28
CA GLU A 131 6.75 -10.47 -13.00
C GLU A 131 6.35 -11.86 -12.46
N ILE A 132 5.26 -11.95 -11.67
CA ILE A 132 4.68 -13.22 -11.23
C ILE A 132 4.12 -14.00 -12.42
N SER A 133 3.25 -13.40 -13.26
CA SER A 133 2.69 -14.04 -14.45
C SER A 133 3.77 -14.61 -15.35
N ALA A 134 4.87 -13.85 -15.56
CA ALA A 134 5.99 -14.30 -16.38
C ALA A 134 6.77 -15.47 -15.76
N ALA A 135 6.86 -15.54 -14.43
CA ALA A 135 7.56 -16.62 -13.73
C ALA A 135 6.72 -17.90 -13.62
N THR A 136 5.39 -17.78 -13.54
CA THR A 136 4.47 -18.91 -13.35
C THR A 136 3.74 -19.34 -14.62
N ASP A 137 3.93 -18.63 -15.73
CA ASP A 137 3.14 -18.78 -16.97
C ASP A 137 1.62 -18.65 -16.72
N ALA A 138 1.23 -17.89 -15.69
CA ALA A 138 -0.17 -17.74 -15.30
C ALA A 138 -0.93 -16.87 -16.30
N GLY A 139 -2.10 -17.35 -16.75
CA GLY A 139 -2.97 -16.62 -17.65
C GLY A 139 -4.07 -15.85 -16.92
N GLY A 140 -4.58 -14.78 -17.54
CA GLY A 140 -5.80 -14.09 -17.06
C GLY A 140 -5.56 -12.78 -16.29
N ASP A 141 -4.33 -12.31 -16.21
CA ASP A 141 -4.03 -10.94 -15.79
C ASP A 141 -4.44 -9.92 -16.86
N ARG A 142 -4.98 -8.79 -16.40
CA ARG A 142 -5.38 -7.65 -17.25
C ARG A 142 -4.93 -6.34 -16.63
N TYR A 143 -4.68 -5.35 -17.47
CA TYR A 143 -4.22 -4.03 -17.03
C TYR A 143 -5.12 -2.94 -17.58
N GLU A 144 -5.54 -2.03 -16.71
CA GLU A 144 -6.38 -0.89 -17.07
C GLU A 144 -5.76 0.40 -16.57
N MET A 145 -5.94 1.49 -17.33
CA MET A 145 -5.54 2.82 -16.91
C MET A 145 -6.72 3.53 -16.28
N VAL A 146 -6.59 3.88 -15.01
CA VAL A 146 -7.59 4.62 -14.23
C VAL A 146 -7.20 6.09 -14.17
N GLU A 147 -8.19 6.98 -14.29
CA GLU A 147 -8.01 8.43 -14.14
C GLU A 147 -8.97 8.98 -13.09
N ARG A 148 -8.44 9.72 -12.10
CA ARG A 148 -9.24 10.40 -11.08
C ARG A 148 -8.58 11.71 -10.68
N GLY A 149 -9.33 12.81 -10.71
CA GLY A 149 -8.83 14.11 -10.28
C GLY A 149 -7.60 14.61 -11.05
N GLY A 150 -7.46 14.23 -12.33
CA GLY A 150 -6.31 14.60 -13.17
C GLY A 150 -5.04 13.76 -12.92
N ALA A 151 -5.08 12.81 -11.98
CA ALA A 151 -4.04 11.79 -11.83
C ALA A 151 -4.43 10.53 -12.61
N ARG A 152 -3.45 9.92 -13.28
CA ARG A 152 -3.63 8.70 -14.08
C ARG A 152 -2.66 7.63 -13.59
N TRP A 153 -3.17 6.43 -13.29
CA TRP A 153 -2.36 5.30 -12.86
C TRP A 153 -2.86 3.99 -13.47
N GLU A 154 -1.98 3.00 -13.50
CA GLU A 154 -2.31 1.66 -13.98
C GLU A 154 -2.81 0.79 -12.81
N THR A 155 -3.85 0.01 -13.05
CA THR A 155 -4.32 -1.04 -12.13
C THR A 155 -4.18 -2.40 -12.80
N ALA A 156 -3.95 -3.43 -12.01
CA ALA A 156 -3.94 -4.82 -12.45
C ALA A 156 -5.17 -5.54 -11.90
N ILE A 157 -5.82 -6.31 -12.76
CA ILE A 157 -6.98 -7.13 -12.48
C ILE A 157 -6.57 -8.59 -12.66
N THR A 158 -6.73 -9.40 -11.62
CA THR A 158 -6.38 -10.82 -11.62
C THR A 158 -7.65 -11.66 -11.58
N THR A 159 -7.76 -12.65 -12.46
CA THR A 159 -8.89 -13.59 -12.45
C THR A 159 -8.66 -14.72 -11.44
N VAL A 160 -9.73 -15.46 -11.13
CA VAL A 160 -9.62 -16.68 -10.29
C VAL A 160 -8.69 -17.71 -10.95
N ASP A 161 -8.74 -17.85 -12.28
CA ASP A 161 -7.85 -18.76 -13.01
C ASP A 161 -6.38 -18.34 -12.86
N TRP A 162 -6.09 -17.03 -12.94
CA TRP A 162 -4.74 -16.52 -12.67
C TRP A 162 -4.29 -16.87 -11.25
N MET A 163 -5.16 -16.70 -10.25
CA MET A 163 -4.84 -17.02 -8.85
C MET A 163 -4.58 -18.52 -8.67
N ARG A 164 -5.33 -19.38 -9.36
CA ARG A 164 -5.15 -20.84 -9.35
C ARG A 164 -3.83 -21.25 -9.99
N ASP A 165 -3.46 -20.65 -11.12
CA ASP A 165 -2.17 -20.88 -11.78
C ASP A 165 -1.00 -20.50 -10.87
N VAL A 166 -1.08 -19.34 -10.23
CA VAL A 166 -0.06 -18.90 -9.27
C VAL A 166 -0.01 -19.81 -8.06
N LEU A 167 -1.17 -20.24 -7.52
CA LEU A 167 -1.20 -21.19 -6.41
C LEU A 167 -0.54 -22.53 -6.77
N ALA A 168 -0.81 -23.05 -7.96
CA ALA A 168 -0.19 -24.28 -8.45
C ALA A 168 1.34 -24.16 -8.48
N ALA A 169 1.86 -23.04 -9.00
CA ALA A 169 3.29 -22.75 -9.04
C ALA A 169 3.90 -22.60 -7.62
N VAL A 170 3.19 -21.94 -6.69
CA VAL A 170 3.62 -21.84 -5.29
C VAL A 170 3.68 -23.22 -4.64
N CYS A 171 2.62 -24.02 -4.73
CA CYS A 171 2.57 -25.36 -4.16
C CYS A 171 3.68 -26.27 -4.72
N GLU A 172 3.95 -26.18 -6.03
CA GLU A 172 5.08 -26.88 -6.64
C GLU A 172 6.42 -26.40 -6.07
N ARG A 173 6.62 -25.09 -5.98
CA ARG A 173 7.88 -24.49 -5.53
C ARG A 173 8.24 -24.85 -4.09
N VAL A 174 7.25 -24.85 -3.20
CA VAL A 174 7.44 -25.09 -1.76
C VAL A 174 7.21 -26.55 -1.37
N GLY A 175 6.82 -27.40 -2.32
CA GLY A 175 6.48 -28.80 -2.06
C GLY A 175 5.24 -28.98 -1.18
N HIS A 176 4.31 -28.01 -1.19
CA HIS A 176 3.06 -28.11 -0.45
C HIS A 176 2.08 -29.01 -1.19
N GLU A 177 1.58 -30.01 -0.49
CA GLU A 177 0.52 -30.90 -0.97
C GLU A 177 -0.71 -30.69 -0.08
N PRO A 178 -1.80 -30.11 -0.63
CA PRO A 178 -3.00 -29.86 0.15
C PRO A 178 -3.59 -31.17 0.72
N THR A 179 -4.02 -31.15 1.99
CA THR A 179 -4.56 -32.35 2.67
C THR A 179 -5.72 -33.00 1.91
N ALA A 180 -6.57 -32.19 1.25
CA ALA A 180 -7.67 -32.69 0.44
C ALA A 180 -7.21 -33.51 -0.79
N VAL A 181 -6.02 -33.23 -1.33
CA VAL A 181 -5.40 -34.03 -2.39
C VAL A 181 -4.87 -35.36 -1.83
N GLN A 182 -4.36 -35.36 -0.59
CA GLN A 182 -3.88 -36.58 0.07
C GLN A 182 -5.01 -37.55 0.44
N GLU A 183 -6.20 -37.03 0.74
CA GLU A 183 -7.38 -37.83 1.08
C GLU A 183 -8.14 -38.35 -0.15
N ALA A 184 -7.96 -37.72 -1.32
CA ALA A 184 -8.56 -38.15 -2.57
C ALA A 184 -7.61 -39.08 -3.34
N GLU A 185 -7.87 -40.38 -3.33
CA GLU A 185 -7.01 -41.41 -3.96
C GLU A 185 -6.80 -41.22 -5.48
N GLU A 186 -7.58 -40.37 -6.16
CA GLU A 186 -7.57 -40.20 -7.62
C GLU A 186 -7.43 -38.75 -8.12
N ALA A 187 -7.44 -37.73 -7.25
CA ALA A 187 -7.43 -36.35 -7.72
C ALA A 187 -6.00 -35.84 -7.95
N ASP A 188 -5.70 -35.39 -9.17
CA ASP A 188 -4.45 -34.68 -9.43
C ASP A 188 -4.45 -33.31 -8.74
N ARG A 189 -3.29 -32.87 -8.25
CA ARG A 189 -3.15 -31.57 -7.54
C ARG A 189 -3.65 -30.42 -8.39
N ARG A 190 -3.41 -30.46 -9.71
CA ARG A 190 -3.88 -29.41 -10.62
C ARG A 190 -5.40 -29.40 -10.74
N GLU A 191 -6.00 -30.57 -10.96
CA GLU A 191 -7.45 -30.72 -11.07
C GLU A 191 -8.15 -30.22 -9.80
N TRP A 192 -7.60 -30.53 -8.63
CA TRP A 192 -8.13 -30.03 -7.36
C TRP A 192 -8.04 -28.50 -7.24
N ILE A 193 -6.91 -27.91 -7.64
CA ILE A 193 -6.74 -26.44 -7.62
C ILE A 193 -7.75 -25.76 -8.58
N ASP A 194 -8.03 -26.36 -9.73
CA ASP A 194 -8.95 -25.80 -10.74
C ASP A 194 -10.40 -25.73 -10.25
N GLU A 195 -10.76 -26.51 -9.22
CA GLU A 195 -12.09 -26.48 -8.61
C GLU A 195 -12.20 -25.45 -7.47
N LEU A 196 -11.10 -24.88 -6.99
CA LEU A 196 -11.10 -23.97 -5.85
C LEU A 196 -11.83 -22.67 -6.16
N THR A 197 -12.71 -22.24 -5.26
CA THR A 197 -13.23 -20.86 -5.31
C THR A 197 -12.11 -19.88 -5.01
N GLN A 198 -12.30 -18.61 -5.37
CA GLN A 198 -11.33 -17.56 -5.11
C GLN A 198 -10.88 -17.50 -3.64
N ALA A 199 -11.83 -17.54 -2.71
CA ALA A 199 -11.54 -17.55 -1.28
C ALA A 199 -10.78 -18.80 -0.86
N ALA A 200 -11.14 -19.97 -1.39
CA ALA A 200 -10.44 -21.22 -1.10
C ALA A 200 -9.00 -21.21 -1.65
N THR A 201 -8.76 -20.61 -2.82
CA THR A 201 -7.42 -20.41 -3.39
C THR A 201 -6.56 -19.56 -2.45
N THR A 202 -7.10 -18.47 -1.90
CA THR A 202 -6.40 -17.63 -0.91
C THR A 202 -6.12 -18.40 0.38
N ASP A 203 -7.11 -19.12 0.93
CA ASP A 203 -6.91 -19.88 2.17
C ASP A 203 -5.81 -20.96 2.03
N VAL A 204 -5.66 -21.57 0.85
CA VAL A 204 -4.60 -22.54 0.58
C VAL A 204 -3.25 -21.84 0.41
N LEU A 205 -3.21 -20.70 -0.26
CA LEU A 205 -2.01 -19.89 -0.39
C LEU A 205 -1.46 -19.47 0.99
N GLU A 206 -2.33 -18.99 1.88
CA GLU A 206 -1.95 -18.59 3.25
C GLU A 206 -1.26 -19.74 3.99
N ARG A 207 -1.81 -20.95 3.90
CA ARG A 207 -1.20 -22.16 4.52
C ARG A 207 0.10 -22.57 3.84
N ALA A 208 0.19 -22.46 2.51
CA ALA A 208 1.38 -22.86 1.76
C ALA A 208 2.57 -21.92 2.01
N LEU A 209 2.30 -20.64 2.22
CA LEU A 209 3.32 -19.62 2.44
C LEU A 209 3.53 -19.27 3.93
N ASP A 210 2.69 -19.80 4.82
CA ASP A 210 2.63 -19.42 6.25
C ASP A 210 2.52 -17.89 6.43
N ILE A 211 1.63 -17.27 5.65
CA ILE A 211 1.35 -15.83 5.70
C ILE A 211 -0.07 -15.58 6.20
N ASP A 212 -0.23 -14.57 7.05
CA ASP A 212 -1.54 -14.03 7.42
C ASP A 212 -1.86 -12.88 6.45
N ALA A 213 -2.81 -13.08 5.53
CA ALA A 213 -3.17 -12.12 4.48
C ALA A 213 -4.63 -11.62 4.64
N PRO A 214 -4.95 -10.91 5.74
CA PRO A 214 -6.31 -10.47 6.01
C PRO A 214 -6.81 -9.53 4.91
N GLY A 215 -7.93 -9.89 4.28
CA GLY A 215 -8.58 -9.11 3.21
C GLY A 215 -8.31 -9.59 1.78
N ALA A 216 -7.50 -10.63 1.59
CA ALA A 216 -7.12 -11.14 0.27
C ALA A 216 -8.14 -12.11 -0.39
N ARG A 217 -9.36 -12.22 0.17
CA ARG A 217 -10.36 -13.21 -0.28
C ARG A 217 -10.97 -12.91 -1.65
N ASP A 218 -11.06 -11.63 -2.00
CA ASP A 218 -11.67 -11.15 -3.26
C ASP A 218 -10.65 -10.56 -4.24
N ASP A 219 -9.43 -10.24 -3.79
CA ASP A 219 -8.30 -9.79 -4.60
C ASP A 219 -7.02 -9.83 -3.74
N TRP A 220 -5.91 -10.34 -4.27
CA TRP A 220 -4.66 -10.38 -3.52
C TRP A 220 -4.07 -8.98 -3.39
N ASN A 221 -3.88 -8.55 -2.15
CA ASN A 221 -3.29 -7.25 -1.85
C ASN A 221 -1.79 -7.23 -2.21
N LYS A 222 -1.17 -6.05 -2.13
CA LYS A 222 0.24 -5.88 -2.50
C LYS A 222 1.20 -6.69 -1.62
N GLU A 223 0.86 -6.90 -0.36
CA GLU A 223 1.68 -7.68 0.58
C GLU A 223 1.67 -9.17 0.22
N THR A 224 0.49 -9.73 -0.05
CA THR A 224 0.34 -11.10 -0.57
C THR A 224 1.13 -11.29 -1.87
N LEU A 225 1.04 -10.33 -2.80
CA LEU A 225 1.78 -10.39 -4.07
C LEU A 225 3.29 -10.28 -3.88
N ARG A 226 3.77 -9.51 -2.90
CA ARG A 226 5.20 -9.46 -2.56
C ARG A 226 5.67 -10.81 -2.00
N ALA A 227 4.87 -11.44 -1.14
CA ALA A 227 5.22 -12.74 -0.60
C ALA A 227 5.32 -13.81 -1.70
N ILE A 228 4.32 -13.87 -2.58
CA ILE A 228 4.35 -14.73 -3.77
C ILE A 228 5.60 -14.45 -4.60
N TYR A 229 5.86 -13.18 -4.92
CA TYR A 229 7.00 -12.77 -5.73
C TYR A 229 8.33 -13.29 -5.18
N GLU A 230 8.58 -13.14 -3.88
CA GLU A 230 9.82 -13.59 -3.27
C GLU A 230 10.01 -15.11 -3.38
N VAL A 231 8.93 -15.88 -3.35
CA VAL A 231 8.98 -17.35 -3.46
C VAL A 231 9.09 -17.82 -4.92
N VAL A 232 8.24 -17.31 -5.81
CA VAL A 232 8.15 -17.83 -7.19
C VAL A 232 9.09 -17.13 -8.17
N VAL A 233 9.43 -15.86 -7.95
CA VAL A 233 10.34 -15.09 -8.83
C VAL A 233 11.76 -15.11 -8.28
N GLU A 234 11.95 -14.79 -7.00
CA GLU A 234 13.28 -14.73 -6.38
C GLU A 234 13.72 -16.07 -5.79
N GLY A 235 12.81 -17.05 -5.70
CA GLY A 235 13.13 -18.41 -5.29
C GLY A 235 13.43 -18.58 -3.80
N ARG A 236 12.99 -17.66 -2.94
CA ARG A 236 13.20 -17.71 -1.50
C ARG A 236 12.37 -18.79 -0.82
N ASP A 237 12.84 -19.20 0.35
CA ASP A 237 12.07 -20.06 1.24
C ASP A 237 10.92 -19.26 1.88
N PRO A 238 9.70 -19.81 1.99
CA PRO A 238 8.56 -19.12 2.60
C PRO A 238 8.85 -18.55 3.99
N SER A 239 9.67 -19.24 4.79
CA SER A 239 10.05 -18.78 6.14
C SER A 239 10.88 -17.49 6.15
N GLU A 240 11.47 -17.09 5.02
CA GLU A 240 12.24 -15.85 4.86
C GLU A 240 11.42 -14.66 4.33
N VAL A 241 10.13 -14.90 4.09
CA VAL A 241 9.23 -14.02 3.35
C VAL A 241 8.12 -13.44 4.24
N SER A 242 7.94 -13.95 5.45
CA SER A 242 7.01 -13.38 6.43
C SER A 242 7.27 -11.88 6.67
N PRO A 243 6.21 -11.06 6.77
CA PRO A 243 6.30 -9.62 6.96
C PRO A 243 6.94 -9.19 8.28
#